data_AF-E3CVB0-F1
#
_entry.id   AF-E3CVB0-F1
#
_cell.length_a   1.000
_cell.length_b   1.000
_cell.length_c   1.000
_cell.angle_alpha   90.00
_cell.angle_beta   90.00
_cell.angle_gamma   90.00
#
_symmetry.space_group_name_H-M   'P 1'
#
loop_
_entity.id
_entity.type
_entity.pdbx_description
1 polymer ?
#
loop_
_entity_poly.entity_id
_entity_poly.type
_entity_poly.pdbx_seq_one_letter_code
_entity_poly.pdbx_strand_id
1 'polypeptide(L)'
;MGRLYTRGGDGGLTRLGDGTAVPKDHRRVETSGLLDQAGAALGLARSLAPEALEEPIRRAQEDLMALMARISRARPDGPIPSPEELEARIEAIRSLCPFPDLFVLPGDSPSGGALHLARTLVRGAERQAVALAREEGADEGVLAALNRTSDLLFALALWADREERVGRIARRVMQELREDPPRCGVGLEEAKDLIEVMEGKAREVGVPMALAVTDETGALAAFLRQDGVLPVSVDLARQKAFTCTRIRMSTGELAPLVQPGAALYGMQNQRDFVVFGGGIPLWRGEVLAGAVGVSGGTVEQDVTVAGAGAEAWKRRGR
;
A
#
# COMPACT_ATOMS: atom_id res chain seq x y z
N MET A 1 -45.75 8.46 -18.27
CA MET A 1 -44.53 9.23 -18.57
C MET A 1 -44.88 10.26 -19.63
N GLY A 2 -44.79 11.57 -19.34
CA GLY A 2 -45.05 12.59 -20.36
C GLY A 2 -44.04 12.54 -21.51
N ARG A 3 -44.36 13.11 -22.67
CA ARG A 3 -43.38 13.29 -23.76
C ARG A 3 -42.16 14.07 -23.24
N LEU A 4 -40.96 13.56 -23.51
CA LEU A 4 -39.69 14.16 -23.08
C LEU A 4 -39.45 15.57 -23.65
N TYR A 5 -39.96 15.89 -24.84
CA TYR A 5 -39.89 17.23 -25.44
C TYR A 5 -41.29 17.84 -25.56
N THR A 6 -41.42 19.10 -25.11
CA THR A 6 -42.71 19.83 -25.11
C THR A 6 -42.72 21.03 -26.05
N ARG A 7 -41.55 21.45 -26.59
CA ARG A 7 -41.32 22.70 -27.36
C ARG A 7 -41.69 23.99 -26.62
N GLY A 8 -42.16 23.91 -25.37
CA GLY A 8 -42.59 25.06 -24.58
C GLY A 8 -41.46 26.02 -24.19
N GLY A 9 -40.20 25.61 -24.33
CA GLY A 9 -39.02 26.44 -24.04
C GLY A 9 -38.32 27.01 -25.27
N ASP A 10 -38.85 26.82 -26.48
CA ASP A 10 -38.20 27.24 -27.74
C ASP A 10 -38.13 28.78 -27.84
N GLY A 11 -39.07 29.48 -27.22
CA GLY A 11 -39.07 30.95 -27.10
C GLY A 11 -38.13 31.52 -26.04
N GLY A 12 -37.22 30.71 -25.48
CA GLY A 12 -36.22 31.18 -24.51
C GLY A 12 -36.69 31.22 -23.05
N LEU A 13 -37.91 30.79 -22.75
CA LEU A 13 -38.44 30.68 -21.39
C LEU A 13 -38.31 29.25 -20.84
N THR A 14 -38.34 29.12 -19.52
CA THR A 14 -38.44 27.85 -18.79
C THR A 14 -39.28 28.03 -17.53
N ARG A 15 -39.74 26.94 -16.91
CA ARG A 15 -40.47 26.99 -15.64
C ARG A 15 -39.58 26.52 -14.49
N LEU A 16 -39.58 27.27 -13.39
CA LEU A 16 -39.00 26.87 -12.12
C LEU A 16 -39.82 25.74 -11.48
N GLY A 17 -39.32 25.16 -10.39
CA GLY A 17 -39.98 24.06 -9.68
C GLY A 17 -41.33 24.43 -9.06
N ASP A 18 -41.56 25.71 -8.80
CA ASP A 18 -42.84 26.27 -8.36
C ASP A 18 -43.81 26.60 -9.51
N GLY A 19 -43.40 26.35 -10.76
CA GLY A 19 -44.17 26.63 -11.98
C GLY A 19 -43.98 28.03 -12.56
N THR A 20 -43.24 28.92 -11.89
CA THR A 20 -42.97 30.29 -12.36
C THR A 20 -42.18 30.28 -13.67
N ALA A 21 -42.65 31.02 -14.68
CA ALA A 21 -41.94 31.15 -15.95
C ALA A 21 -40.86 32.23 -15.87
N VAL A 22 -39.62 31.87 -16.23
CA VAL A 22 -38.46 32.77 -16.26
C VAL A 22 -37.68 32.60 -17.57
N PRO A 23 -36.93 33.61 -18.01
CA PRO A 23 -35.93 33.45 -19.08
C PRO A 23 -34.90 32.36 -18.77
N LYS A 24 -34.37 31.68 -19.79
CA LYS A 24 -33.37 30.61 -19.63
C LYS A 24 -32.02 31.12 -19.10
N ASP A 25 -31.72 32.40 -19.26
CA ASP A 25 -30.54 33.09 -18.72
C ASP A 25 -30.77 33.65 -17.30
N HIS A 26 -31.94 33.39 -16.71
CA HIS A 26 -32.23 33.77 -15.34
C HIS A 26 -31.26 33.10 -14.35
N ARG A 27 -30.79 33.81 -13.32
CA ARG A 27 -29.76 33.31 -12.40
C ARG A 27 -30.09 32.00 -11.71
N ARG A 28 -31.36 31.77 -11.34
CA ARG A 28 -31.82 30.47 -10.81
C ARG A 28 -31.58 29.32 -11.78
N VAL A 29 -31.79 29.55 -13.07
CA VAL A 29 -31.57 28.57 -14.13
C VAL A 29 -30.07 28.32 -14.31
N GLU A 30 -29.28 29.38 -14.41
CA GLU A 30 -27.81 29.28 -14.52
C GLU A 30 -27.18 28.56 -13.32
N THR A 31 -27.60 28.93 -12.10
CA THR A 31 -27.12 28.29 -10.86
C THR A 31 -27.48 26.81 -10.84
N SER A 32 -28.72 26.47 -11.21
CA SER A 32 -29.16 25.07 -11.29
C SER A 32 -28.39 24.30 -12.37
N GLY A 33 -28.12 24.93 -13.52
CA GLY A 33 -27.34 24.33 -14.60
C GLY A 33 -25.89 24.03 -14.22
N LEU A 34 -25.25 24.89 -13.42
CA LEU A 34 -23.91 24.63 -12.89
C LEU A 34 -23.91 23.49 -11.87
N LEU A 35 -24.95 23.38 -11.03
CA LEU A 35 -25.10 22.27 -10.09
C LEU A 35 -25.39 20.94 -10.80
N ASP A 36 -26.18 20.97 -11.88
CA ASP A 36 -26.44 19.79 -12.72
C ASP A 36 -25.15 19.31 -13.40
N GLN A 37 -24.34 20.22 -13.95
CA GLN A 37 -23.01 19.90 -14.48
C GLN A 37 -22.09 19.32 -13.39
N ALA A 38 -22.10 19.87 -12.17
CA ALA A 38 -21.34 19.33 -11.06
C ALA A 38 -21.83 17.91 -10.69
N GLY A 39 -23.15 17.68 -10.69
CA GLY A 39 -23.75 16.37 -10.47
C GLY A 39 -23.34 15.35 -11.54
N ALA A 40 -23.26 15.75 -12.81
CA ALA A 40 -22.75 14.91 -13.90
C ALA A 40 -21.26 14.58 -13.73
N ALA A 41 -20.45 15.57 -13.33
CA ALA A 41 -19.03 15.35 -13.02
C ALA A 41 -18.83 14.40 -11.83
N LEU A 42 -19.71 14.45 -10.80
CA LEU A 42 -19.70 13.46 -9.72
C LEU A 42 -20.11 12.06 -10.19
N GLY A 43 -21.07 11.96 -11.12
CA GLY A 43 -21.43 10.69 -11.75
C GLY A 43 -20.23 10.07 -12.46
N LEU A 44 -19.46 10.87 -13.21
CA LEU A 44 -18.22 10.44 -13.84
C LEU A 44 -17.18 10.03 -12.80
N ALA A 45 -16.96 10.86 -11.77
CA ALA A 45 -16.03 10.56 -10.68
C ALA A 45 -16.34 9.22 -10.02
N ARG A 46 -17.61 8.96 -9.69
CA ARG A 46 -18.08 7.72 -9.08
C ARG A 46 -17.81 6.52 -9.98
N SER A 47 -18.03 6.63 -11.29
CA SER A 47 -17.79 5.53 -12.24
C SER A 47 -16.32 5.15 -12.39
N LEU A 48 -15.41 6.05 -12.03
CA LEU A 48 -13.96 5.87 -12.09
C LEU A 48 -13.34 5.65 -10.71
N ALA A 49 -14.15 5.71 -9.65
CA ALA A 49 -13.66 5.71 -8.27
C ALA A 49 -13.25 4.31 -7.82
N PRO A 50 -12.26 4.20 -6.91
CA PRO A 50 -12.10 3.03 -6.07
C PRO A 50 -13.39 2.75 -5.26
N GLU A 51 -13.65 1.48 -4.97
CA GLU A 51 -14.87 1.01 -4.28
C GLU A 51 -15.14 1.79 -2.96
N ALA A 52 -14.09 2.09 -2.20
CA ALA A 52 -14.20 2.83 -0.94
C ALA A 52 -14.80 4.24 -1.09
N LEU A 53 -14.74 4.85 -2.27
CA LEU A 53 -15.25 6.19 -2.55
C LEU A 53 -16.63 6.20 -3.22
N GLU A 54 -17.16 5.06 -3.66
CA GLU A 54 -18.45 5.02 -4.39
C GLU A 54 -19.58 5.66 -3.58
N GLU A 55 -19.74 5.22 -2.34
CA GLU A 55 -20.78 5.67 -1.43
C GLU A 55 -20.60 7.14 -0.98
N PRO A 56 -19.40 7.59 -0.55
CA PRO A 56 -19.14 9.00 -0.27
C PRO A 56 -19.45 9.96 -1.43
N ILE A 57 -19.11 9.56 -2.67
CA ILE A 57 -19.37 10.37 -3.87
C ILE A 57 -20.88 10.36 -4.19
N ARG A 58 -21.54 9.21 -4.09
CA ARG A 58 -23.01 9.12 -4.26
C ARG A 58 -23.74 10.06 -3.31
N ARG A 59 -23.37 10.07 -2.03
CA ARG A 59 -23.96 11.00 -1.04
C ARG A 59 -23.74 12.45 -1.42
N ALA A 60 -22.52 12.84 -1.81
CA ALA A 60 -22.25 14.20 -2.28
C ALA A 60 -23.09 14.58 -3.53
N GLN A 61 -23.38 13.62 -4.40
CA GLN A 61 -24.26 13.83 -5.57
C GLN A 61 -25.72 14.05 -5.15
N GLU A 62 -26.21 13.31 -4.15
CA GLU A 62 -27.55 13.47 -3.57
C GLU A 62 -27.69 14.83 -2.85
N ASP A 63 -26.66 15.24 -2.13
CA ASP A 63 -26.58 16.57 -1.49
C ASP A 63 -26.69 17.71 -2.51
N LEU A 64 -25.95 17.62 -3.62
CA LEU A 64 -26.04 18.61 -4.71
C LEU A 64 -27.44 18.65 -5.34
N MET A 65 -28.09 17.49 -5.50
CA MET A 65 -29.45 17.43 -6.02
C MET A 65 -30.44 18.10 -5.07
N ALA A 66 -30.27 17.92 -3.75
CA ALA A 66 -31.09 18.59 -2.74
C ALA A 66 -30.90 20.12 -2.76
N LEU A 67 -29.65 20.60 -2.84
CA LEU A 67 -29.34 22.03 -2.98
C LEU A 67 -29.92 22.62 -4.26
N MET A 68 -29.82 21.91 -5.39
CA MET A 68 -30.43 22.32 -6.65
C MET A 68 -31.96 22.37 -6.56
N ALA A 69 -32.60 21.41 -5.90
CA ALA A 69 -34.06 21.41 -5.69
C ALA A 69 -34.52 22.61 -4.84
N ARG A 70 -33.71 23.04 -3.86
CA ARG A 70 -33.95 24.26 -3.07
C ARG A 70 -33.83 25.52 -3.93
N ILE A 71 -32.74 25.67 -4.69
CA ILE A 71 -32.47 26.84 -5.54
C ILE A 71 -33.49 26.99 -6.68
N SER A 72 -33.91 25.88 -7.26
CA SER A 72 -34.94 25.85 -8.32
C SER A 72 -36.37 26.01 -7.78
N ARG A 73 -36.56 26.10 -6.46
CA ARG A 73 -37.87 26.14 -5.78
C ARG A 73 -38.76 24.91 -6.01
N ALA A 74 -38.19 23.80 -6.44
CA ALA A 74 -38.91 22.53 -6.56
C ALA A 74 -39.25 21.94 -5.18
N ARG A 75 -38.38 22.15 -4.20
CA ARG A 75 -38.58 21.79 -2.79
C ARG A 75 -38.05 22.91 -1.88
N PRO A 76 -38.77 24.03 -1.76
CA PRO A 76 -38.30 25.20 -1.02
C PRO A 76 -38.10 24.90 0.48
N ASP A 77 -38.84 23.96 1.04
CA ASP A 77 -38.70 23.52 2.45
C ASP A 77 -38.04 22.13 2.57
N GLY A 78 -37.50 21.59 1.47
CA GLY A 78 -36.85 20.28 1.47
C GLY A 78 -35.53 20.29 2.25
N PRO A 79 -35.12 19.15 2.85
CA PRO A 79 -33.85 19.09 3.58
C PRO A 79 -32.66 19.32 2.64
N ILE A 80 -31.66 20.01 3.14
CA ILE A 80 -30.34 20.21 2.52
C ILE A 80 -29.28 19.80 3.56
N PRO A 81 -28.07 19.38 3.15
CA PRO A 81 -27.01 19.06 4.10
C PRO A 81 -26.66 20.28 4.95
N SER A 82 -26.47 20.08 6.26
CA SER A 82 -25.98 21.18 7.10
C SER A 82 -24.48 21.39 6.91
N PRO A 83 -23.97 22.62 7.13
CA PRO A 83 -22.53 22.87 7.13
C PRO A 83 -21.76 21.95 8.09
N GLU A 84 -22.31 21.69 9.27
CA GLU A 84 -21.70 20.85 10.31
C GLU A 84 -21.62 19.38 9.87
N GLU A 85 -22.65 18.86 9.18
CA GLU A 85 -22.63 17.51 8.62
C GLU A 85 -21.54 17.36 7.54
N LEU A 86 -21.37 18.38 6.69
CA LEU A 86 -20.33 18.41 5.67
C LEU A 86 -18.94 18.50 6.28
N GLU A 87 -18.75 19.36 7.28
CA GLU A 87 -17.50 19.52 8.03
C GLU A 87 -17.11 18.23 8.76
N ALA A 88 -18.07 17.54 9.39
CA ALA A 88 -17.82 16.24 10.01
C ALA A 88 -17.34 15.18 9.00
N ARG A 89 -17.89 15.19 7.78
CA ARG A 89 -17.43 14.30 6.70
C ARG A 89 -16.04 14.66 6.21
N ILE A 90 -15.71 15.94 6.11
CA ILE A 90 -14.37 16.41 5.74
C ILE A 90 -13.35 15.92 6.77
N GLU A 91 -13.63 16.10 8.06
CA GLU A 91 -12.74 15.63 9.14
C GLU A 91 -12.60 14.11 9.17
N ALA A 92 -13.69 13.37 8.89
CA ALA A 92 -13.62 11.92 8.73
C ALA A 92 -12.67 11.51 7.58
N ILE A 93 -12.75 12.18 6.42
CA ILE A 93 -11.83 11.92 5.29
C ILE A 93 -10.40 12.29 5.65
N ARG A 94 -10.20 13.44 6.32
CA ARG A 94 -8.88 13.90 6.77
C ARG A 94 -8.20 12.92 7.71
N SER A 95 -8.97 12.24 8.56
CA SER A 95 -8.45 11.21 9.46
C SER A 95 -7.91 9.98 8.72
N LEU A 96 -8.48 9.65 7.56
CA LEU A 96 -8.07 8.54 6.70
C LEU A 96 -6.94 8.93 5.74
N CYS A 97 -6.94 10.17 5.30
CA CYS A 97 -6.03 10.72 4.31
C CYS A 97 -5.57 12.12 4.75
N PRO A 98 -4.42 12.22 5.48
CA PRO A 98 -3.88 13.51 5.88
C PRO A 98 -3.65 14.41 4.66
N PHE A 99 -4.19 15.62 4.70
CA PHE A 99 -4.07 16.58 3.60
C PHE A 99 -2.69 17.25 3.61
N PRO A 100 -2.11 17.52 2.43
CA PRO A 100 -0.83 18.21 2.34
C PRO A 100 -0.96 19.70 2.70
N ASP A 101 0.09 20.28 3.26
CA ASP A 101 0.18 21.72 3.59
C ASP A 101 0.44 22.62 2.36
N LEU A 102 0.54 22.02 1.17
CA LEU A 102 0.85 22.69 -0.10
C LEU A 102 -0.31 22.59 -1.09
N PHE A 103 -0.34 23.50 -2.06
CA PHE A 103 -1.28 23.40 -3.17
C PHE A 103 -1.10 22.11 -3.96
N VAL A 104 -2.24 21.46 -4.25
CA VAL A 104 -2.29 20.21 -5.01
C VAL A 104 -2.73 20.51 -6.44
N LEU A 105 -2.02 19.92 -7.41
CA LEU A 105 -2.44 19.95 -8.80
C LEU A 105 -3.59 18.96 -9.00
N PRO A 106 -4.71 19.38 -9.61
CA PRO A 106 -5.86 18.51 -9.77
C PRO A 106 -5.61 17.43 -10.82
N GLY A 107 -5.96 16.17 -10.51
CA GLY A 107 -6.02 15.08 -11.49
C GLY A 107 -4.90 14.04 -11.42
N ASP A 108 -4.38 13.75 -10.23
CA ASP A 108 -3.45 12.63 -10.01
C ASP A 108 -4.11 11.25 -10.29
N SER A 109 -5.45 11.20 -10.26
CA SER A 109 -6.31 10.10 -10.72
C SER A 109 -7.46 10.58 -11.61
N PRO A 110 -8.05 9.71 -12.47
CA PRO A 110 -9.25 10.05 -13.24
C PRO A 110 -10.44 10.44 -12.35
N SER A 111 -10.65 9.72 -11.24
CA SER A 111 -11.73 10.03 -10.29
C SER A 111 -11.47 11.36 -9.55
N GLY A 112 -10.25 11.57 -9.04
CA GLY A 112 -9.84 12.82 -8.39
C GLY A 112 -9.92 14.03 -9.33
N GLY A 113 -9.54 13.87 -10.60
CA GLY A 113 -9.71 14.89 -11.63
C GLY A 113 -11.17 15.29 -11.85
N ALA A 114 -12.07 14.32 -11.95
CA ALA A 114 -13.50 14.57 -12.07
C ALA A 114 -14.10 15.22 -10.81
N LEU A 115 -13.63 14.86 -9.61
CA LEU A 115 -14.01 15.51 -8.34
C LEU A 115 -13.55 16.96 -8.27
N HIS A 116 -12.34 17.25 -8.74
CA HIS A 116 -11.87 18.63 -8.86
C HIS A 116 -12.65 19.44 -9.88
N LEU A 117 -13.07 18.84 -11.01
CA LEU A 117 -13.97 19.49 -11.95
C LEU A 117 -15.30 19.83 -11.28
N ALA A 118 -15.93 18.86 -10.63
CA ALA A 118 -17.17 19.07 -9.87
C ALA A 118 -17.00 20.20 -8.84
N ARG A 119 -15.90 20.22 -8.09
CA ARG A 119 -15.57 21.29 -7.14
C ARG A 119 -15.54 22.66 -7.79
N THR A 120 -14.92 22.82 -8.95
CA THR A 120 -14.87 24.12 -9.63
C THR A 120 -16.24 24.58 -10.12
N LEU A 121 -17.10 23.65 -10.55
CA LEU A 121 -18.47 23.91 -10.96
C LEU A 121 -19.35 24.32 -9.76
N VAL A 122 -19.21 23.65 -8.62
CA VAL A 122 -19.88 24.04 -7.36
C VAL A 122 -19.46 25.45 -6.94
N ARG A 123 -18.16 25.80 -7.03
CA ARG A 123 -17.70 27.17 -6.77
C ARG A 123 -18.27 28.18 -7.79
N GLY A 124 -18.51 27.75 -9.03
CA GLY A 124 -19.23 28.53 -10.04
C GLY A 124 -20.67 28.80 -9.60
N ALA A 125 -21.39 27.75 -9.20
CA ALA A 125 -22.75 27.84 -8.69
C ALA A 125 -22.83 28.72 -7.42
N GLU A 126 -21.89 28.59 -6.51
CA GLU A 126 -21.76 29.43 -5.30
C GLU A 126 -21.73 30.92 -5.66
N ARG A 127 -20.92 31.32 -6.65
CA ARG A 127 -20.85 32.73 -7.10
C ARG A 127 -22.19 33.22 -7.67
N GLN A 128 -22.88 32.38 -8.44
CA GLN A 128 -24.22 32.72 -8.96
C GLN A 128 -25.26 32.78 -7.86
N ALA A 129 -25.19 31.88 -6.88
CA ALA A 129 -26.08 31.86 -5.72
C ALA A 129 -25.87 33.10 -4.83
N VAL A 130 -24.64 33.57 -4.64
CA VAL A 130 -24.36 34.83 -3.93
C VAL A 130 -24.95 36.03 -4.67
N ALA A 131 -24.85 36.07 -6.00
CA ALA A 131 -25.46 37.14 -6.78
C ALA A 131 -26.99 37.10 -6.69
N LEU A 132 -27.59 35.91 -6.82
CA LEU A 132 -29.02 35.67 -6.66
C LEU A 132 -29.51 36.09 -5.27
N ALA A 133 -28.76 35.79 -4.21
CA ALA A 133 -29.09 36.16 -2.83
C ALA A 133 -29.19 37.69 -2.63
N ARG A 134 -28.41 38.48 -3.38
CA ARG A 134 -28.49 39.95 -3.35
C ARG A 134 -29.74 40.48 -4.06
N GLU A 135 -30.26 39.75 -5.05
CA GLU A 135 -31.41 40.15 -5.87
C GLU A 135 -32.75 39.71 -5.24
N GLU A 136 -32.81 38.49 -4.70
CA GLU A 136 -34.06 37.86 -4.25
C GLU A 136 -34.11 37.52 -2.74
N GLY A 137 -33.06 37.88 -1.98
CA GLY A 137 -32.92 37.53 -0.57
C GLY A 137 -32.07 36.27 -0.35
N ALA A 138 -31.28 36.27 0.73
CA ALA A 138 -30.31 35.23 1.01
C ALA A 138 -30.93 34.00 1.70
N ASP A 139 -30.63 32.82 1.18
CA ASP A 139 -30.73 31.55 1.92
C ASP A 139 -29.32 31.22 2.43
N GLU A 140 -29.01 31.68 3.64
CA GLU A 140 -27.68 31.53 4.24
C GLU A 140 -27.28 30.06 4.39
N GLY A 141 -28.25 29.17 4.62
CA GLY A 141 -28.03 27.73 4.71
C GLY A 141 -27.52 27.14 3.40
N VAL A 142 -28.14 27.53 2.27
CA VAL A 142 -27.69 27.10 0.93
C VAL A 142 -26.30 27.63 0.60
N LEU A 143 -26.01 28.91 0.91
CA LEU A 143 -24.69 29.49 0.64
C LEU A 143 -23.59 28.80 1.45
N ALA A 144 -23.84 28.55 2.75
CA ALA A 144 -22.91 27.84 3.60
C ALA A 144 -22.72 26.38 3.13
N ALA A 145 -23.79 25.68 2.75
CA ALA A 145 -23.70 24.30 2.27
C ALA A 145 -22.94 24.18 0.94
N LEU A 146 -23.13 25.10 -0.01
CA LEU A 146 -22.37 25.11 -1.27
C LEU A 146 -20.87 25.32 -1.03
N ASN A 147 -20.54 26.25 -0.13
CA ASN A 147 -19.17 26.53 0.26
C ASN A 147 -18.47 25.27 0.81
N ARG A 148 -19.07 24.63 1.82
CA ARG A 148 -18.55 23.39 2.45
C ARG A 148 -18.56 22.20 1.51
N THR A 149 -19.53 22.13 0.59
CA THR A 149 -19.57 21.07 -0.41
C THR A 149 -18.35 21.17 -1.33
N SER A 150 -17.90 22.38 -1.70
CA SER A 150 -16.68 22.53 -2.48
C SER A 150 -15.43 22.02 -1.73
N ASP A 151 -15.38 22.19 -0.41
CA ASP A 151 -14.29 21.66 0.43
C ASP A 151 -14.37 20.13 0.58
N LEU A 152 -15.58 19.59 0.74
CA LEU A 152 -15.82 18.14 0.74
C LEU A 152 -15.38 17.49 -0.57
N LEU A 153 -15.70 18.10 -1.72
CA LEU A 153 -15.26 17.60 -3.02
C LEU A 153 -13.74 17.68 -3.18
N PHE A 154 -13.08 18.66 -2.57
CA PHE A 154 -11.63 18.70 -2.50
C PHE A 154 -11.07 17.54 -1.66
N ALA A 155 -11.61 17.30 -0.47
CA ALA A 155 -11.22 16.19 0.40
C ALA A 155 -11.40 14.83 -0.28
N LEU A 156 -12.54 14.61 -0.95
CA LEU A 156 -12.80 13.39 -1.73
C LEU A 156 -11.80 13.23 -2.87
N ALA A 157 -11.42 14.30 -3.57
CA ALA A 157 -10.44 14.23 -4.64
C ALA A 157 -9.06 13.75 -4.13
N LEU A 158 -8.60 14.29 -2.99
CA LEU A 158 -7.35 13.86 -2.37
C LEU A 158 -7.39 12.40 -1.94
N TRP A 159 -8.53 11.94 -1.40
CA TRP A 159 -8.69 10.55 -1.02
C TRP A 159 -8.67 9.63 -2.25
N ALA A 160 -9.34 10.01 -3.35
CA ALA A 160 -9.32 9.26 -4.60
C ALA A 160 -7.88 9.10 -5.14
N ASP A 161 -7.14 10.19 -5.17
CA ASP A 161 -5.75 10.23 -5.65
C ASP A 161 -4.83 9.33 -4.79
N ARG A 162 -5.03 9.31 -3.47
CA ARG A 162 -4.30 8.44 -2.55
C ARG A 162 -4.57 6.96 -2.82
N GLU A 163 -5.84 6.56 -2.88
CA GLU A 163 -6.22 5.16 -3.06
C GLU A 163 -5.69 4.61 -4.39
N GLU A 164 -5.77 5.40 -5.47
CA GLU A 164 -5.26 4.97 -6.75
C GLU A 164 -3.72 4.85 -6.75
N ARG A 165 -3.03 5.77 -6.07
CA ARG A 165 -1.57 5.71 -5.89
C ARG A 165 -1.15 4.45 -5.12
N VAL A 166 -1.81 4.14 -4.00
CA VAL A 166 -1.55 2.93 -3.21
C VAL A 166 -1.79 1.68 -4.07
N GLY A 167 -2.91 1.62 -4.79
CA GLY A 167 -3.21 0.51 -5.70
C GLY A 167 -2.17 0.34 -6.79
N ARG A 168 -1.63 1.44 -7.35
CA ARG A 168 -0.57 1.41 -8.37
C ARG A 168 0.75 0.85 -7.81
N ILE A 169 1.16 1.29 -6.61
CA ILE A 169 2.38 0.81 -5.94
C ILE A 169 2.25 -0.69 -5.62
N ALA A 170 1.12 -1.10 -5.05
CA ALA A 170 0.89 -2.51 -4.71
C ALA A 170 0.97 -3.41 -5.95
N ARG A 171 0.36 -3.01 -7.07
CA ARG A 171 0.45 -3.75 -8.34
C ARG A 171 1.89 -3.89 -8.84
N ARG A 172 2.69 -2.82 -8.75
CA ARG A 172 4.09 -2.84 -9.16
C ARG A 172 4.92 -3.81 -8.32
N VAL A 173 4.79 -3.76 -6.99
CA VAL A 173 5.49 -4.69 -6.08
C VAL A 173 5.10 -6.13 -6.39
N MET A 174 3.81 -6.40 -6.61
CA MET A 174 3.34 -7.74 -6.95
C MET A 174 3.82 -8.23 -8.32
N GLN A 175 4.08 -7.32 -9.27
CA GLN A 175 4.66 -7.65 -10.57
C GLN A 175 6.16 -7.98 -10.44
N GLU A 176 6.91 -7.17 -9.71
CA GLU A 176 8.33 -7.41 -9.43
C GLU A 176 8.56 -8.73 -8.67
N LEU A 177 7.65 -9.12 -7.78
CA LEU A 177 7.69 -10.43 -7.09
C LEU A 177 7.40 -11.64 -7.99
N ARG A 178 6.82 -11.45 -9.19
CA ARG A 178 6.48 -12.56 -10.11
C ARG A 178 7.61 -12.90 -11.08
N GLU A 179 8.59 -12.02 -11.25
CA GLU A 179 9.78 -12.31 -12.05
C GLU A 179 10.72 -13.19 -11.21
N ASP A 180 10.78 -14.50 -11.52
CA ASP A 180 11.62 -15.49 -10.83
C ASP A 180 13.08 -15.00 -10.87
N PRO A 181 13.69 -14.58 -9.74
CA PRO A 181 15.05 -14.06 -9.76
C PRO A 181 16.01 -15.17 -10.22
N PRO A 182 17.12 -14.82 -10.89
CA PRO A 182 18.08 -15.80 -11.37
C PRO A 182 18.56 -16.70 -10.22
N ARG A 183 18.32 -18.01 -10.36
CA ARG A 183 18.59 -19.01 -9.32
C ARG A 183 20.09 -19.23 -9.15
N CYS A 184 20.70 -18.44 -8.28
CA CYS A 184 22.08 -18.63 -7.85
C CYS A 184 22.20 -19.30 -6.46
N GLY A 185 21.09 -19.37 -5.71
CA GLY A 185 21.06 -19.87 -4.33
C GLY A 185 20.58 -21.31 -4.13
N VAL A 186 20.74 -21.79 -2.90
CA VAL A 186 20.04 -22.99 -2.38
C VAL A 186 18.53 -22.73 -2.39
N GLY A 187 17.78 -23.52 -3.14
CA GLY A 187 16.32 -23.46 -3.16
C GLY A 187 15.69 -24.08 -1.90
N LEU A 188 14.41 -23.77 -1.63
CA LEU A 188 13.71 -24.26 -0.43
C LEU A 188 13.71 -25.79 -0.31
N GLU A 189 13.43 -26.51 -1.40
CA GLU A 189 13.42 -27.98 -1.37
C GLU A 189 14.83 -28.54 -1.11
N GLU A 190 15.86 -27.95 -1.76
CA GLU A 190 17.24 -28.32 -1.48
C GLU A 190 17.62 -28.05 -0.01
N ALA A 191 17.18 -26.93 0.56
CA ALA A 191 17.42 -26.58 1.94
C ALA A 191 16.75 -27.55 2.92
N LYS A 192 15.51 -27.98 2.66
CA LYS A 192 14.80 -28.99 3.47
C LYS A 192 15.51 -30.33 3.44
N ASP A 193 15.95 -30.77 2.26
CA ASP A 193 16.67 -32.02 2.11
C ASP A 193 18.02 -32.01 2.88
N LEU A 194 18.71 -30.86 2.86
CA LEU A 194 19.93 -30.68 3.65
C LEU A 194 19.65 -30.71 5.16
N ILE A 195 18.56 -30.08 5.61
CA ILE A 195 18.11 -30.14 7.01
C ILE A 195 17.85 -31.59 7.42
N GLU A 196 17.17 -32.39 6.60
CA GLU A 196 16.87 -33.79 6.91
C GLU A 196 18.16 -34.63 7.06
N VAL A 197 19.13 -34.44 6.16
CA VAL A 197 20.43 -35.12 6.25
C VAL A 197 21.18 -34.72 7.52
N MET A 198 21.24 -33.42 7.82
CA MET A 198 21.92 -32.93 9.02
C MET A 198 21.21 -33.39 10.30
N GLU A 199 19.88 -33.43 10.30
CA GLU A 199 19.10 -33.92 11.44
C GLU A 199 19.37 -35.41 11.70
N GLY A 200 19.39 -36.23 10.64
CA GLY A 200 19.79 -37.63 10.73
C GLY A 200 21.17 -37.78 11.36
N LYS A 201 22.14 -36.96 10.92
CA LYS A 201 23.49 -36.99 11.47
C LYS A 201 23.56 -36.52 12.92
N ALA A 202 22.81 -35.49 13.29
CA ALA A 202 22.73 -35.01 14.68
C ALA A 202 22.16 -36.10 15.62
N ARG A 203 21.16 -36.86 15.15
CA ARG A 203 20.62 -38.02 15.90
C ARG A 203 21.65 -39.13 16.10
N GLU A 204 22.49 -39.43 15.09
CA GLU A 204 23.60 -40.39 15.23
C GLU A 204 24.66 -39.93 16.25
N VAL A 205 24.96 -38.62 16.26
CA VAL A 205 25.89 -38.02 17.23
C VAL A 205 25.31 -38.04 18.65
N GLY A 206 23.99 -38.07 18.78
CA GLY A 206 23.29 -38.16 20.06
C GLY A 206 23.23 -36.84 20.83
N VAL A 207 23.44 -35.71 20.16
CA VAL A 207 23.40 -34.37 20.76
C VAL A 207 22.34 -33.52 20.04
N PRO A 208 21.40 -32.89 20.75
CA PRO A 208 20.46 -31.97 20.14
C PRO A 208 21.16 -30.74 19.54
N MET A 209 20.82 -30.41 18.30
CA MET A 209 21.43 -29.28 17.57
C MET A 209 20.41 -28.37 16.88
N ALA A 210 20.82 -27.11 16.69
CA ALA A 210 20.22 -26.15 15.76
C ALA A 210 20.93 -26.26 14.41
N LEU A 211 20.14 -26.32 13.34
CA LEU A 211 20.59 -26.54 11.97
C LEU A 211 20.06 -25.40 11.10
N ALA A 212 20.96 -24.68 10.43
CA ALA A 212 20.63 -23.57 9.54
C ALA A 212 21.14 -23.87 8.14
N VAL A 213 20.32 -23.53 7.14
CA VAL A 213 20.71 -23.49 5.72
C VAL A 213 20.40 -22.10 5.19
N THR A 214 21.35 -21.50 4.50
CA THR A 214 21.24 -20.16 3.92
C THR A 214 21.45 -20.19 2.42
N ASP A 215 20.90 -19.20 1.72
CA ASP A 215 21.18 -18.91 0.32
C ASP A 215 22.52 -18.16 0.15
N GLU A 216 22.87 -17.78 -1.08
CA GLU A 216 24.12 -17.10 -1.42
C GLU A 216 24.28 -15.74 -0.76
N THR A 217 23.17 -15.11 -0.33
CA THR A 217 23.16 -13.81 0.35
C THR A 217 23.41 -13.95 1.86
N GLY A 218 23.33 -15.17 2.38
CA GLY A 218 23.30 -15.46 3.82
C GLY A 218 21.91 -15.34 4.43
N ALA A 219 20.86 -15.19 3.63
CA ALA A 219 19.48 -15.24 4.11
C ALA A 219 19.08 -16.69 4.41
N LEU A 220 18.28 -16.88 5.45
CA LEU A 220 17.90 -18.21 5.93
C LEU A 220 16.88 -18.85 4.98
N ALA A 221 17.26 -19.97 4.36
CA ALA A 221 16.40 -20.76 3.47
C ALA A 221 15.62 -21.83 4.25
N ALA A 222 16.25 -22.47 5.25
CA ALA A 222 15.60 -23.42 6.15
C ALA A 222 16.29 -23.45 7.51
N PHE A 223 15.53 -23.80 8.55
CA PHE A 223 16.06 -23.93 9.90
C PHE A 223 15.31 -24.98 10.70
N LEU A 224 16.05 -25.78 11.46
CA LEU A 224 15.52 -26.79 12.36
C LEU A 224 16.19 -26.65 13.72
N ARG A 225 15.38 -26.71 14.78
CA ARG A 225 15.84 -26.73 16.16
C ARG A 225 15.32 -27.98 16.82
N GLN A 226 16.22 -28.85 17.25
CA GLN A 226 15.85 -30.03 18.03
C GLN A 226 15.47 -29.63 19.47
N ASP A 227 14.66 -30.47 20.11
CA ASP A 227 14.32 -30.29 21.52
C ASP A 227 15.54 -30.50 22.41
N GLY A 228 15.66 -29.69 23.47
CA GLY A 228 16.82 -29.72 24.37
C GLY A 228 18.04 -28.90 23.91
N VAL A 229 18.00 -28.28 22.73
CA VAL A 229 19.04 -27.34 22.27
C VAL A 229 19.07 -26.09 23.15
N LEU A 230 20.28 -25.66 23.56
CA LEU A 230 20.48 -24.39 24.26
C LEU A 230 20.05 -23.21 23.37
N PRO A 231 19.35 -22.18 23.90
CA PRO A 231 18.89 -21.05 23.09
C PRO A 231 20.00 -20.33 22.30
N VAL A 232 21.20 -20.19 22.88
CA VAL A 232 22.35 -19.56 22.21
C VAL A 232 22.75 -20.28 20.91
N SER A 233 22.53 -21.58 20.83
CA SER A 233 22.86 -22.38 19.64
C SER A 233 21.98 -22.02 18.43
N VAL A 234 20.78 -21.47 18.66
CA VAL A 234 19.89 -21.02 17.57
C VAL A 234 20.55 -19.88 16.80
N ASP A 235 21.06 -18.88 17.52
CA ASP A 235 21.71 -17.73 16.91
C ASP A 235 23.07 -18.11 16.33
N LEU A 236 23.84 -18.94 17.05
CA LEU A 236 25.15 -19.40 16.57
C LEU A 236 25.06 -20.21 15.28
N ALA A 237 24.09 -21.12 15.15
CA ALA A 237 23.91 -21.90 13.92
C ALA A 237 23.65 -20.98 12.71
N ARG A 238 22.78 -19.97 12.88
CA ARG A 238 22.48 -18.97 11.84
C ARG A 238 23.71 -18.12 11.50
N GLN A 239 24.41 -17.64 12.52
CA GLN A 239 25.60 -16.80 12.35
C GLN A 239 26.77 -17.56 11.73
N LYS A 240 26.95 -18.85 12.04
CA LYS A 240 27.96 -19.71 11.39
C LYS A 240 27.70 -19.84 9.90
N ALA A 241 26.46 -20.10 9.49
CA ALA A 241 26.08 -20.12 8.07
C ALA A 241 26.30 -18.76 7.40
N PHE A 242 25.83 -17.68 8.04
CA PHE A 242 26.01 -16.31 7.57
C PHE A 242 27.49 -15.91 7.41
N THR A 243 28.34 -16.29 8.37
CA THR A 243 29.79 -16.00 8.29
C THR A 243 30.42 -16.66 7.07
N CYS A 244 30.01 -17.90 6.77
CA CYS A 244 30.51 -18.63 5.59
C CYS A 244 30.14 -17.95 4.28
N THR A 245 28.95 -17.36 4.17
CA THR A 245 28.56 -16.67 2.92
C THR A 245 29.32 -15.36 2.72
N ARG A 246 29.68 -14.67 3.81
CA ARG A 246 30.45 -13.40 3.76
C ARG A 246 31.94 -13.59 3.51
N ILE A 247 32.54 -14.62 4.11
CA ILE A 247 33.99 -14.86 4.04
C ILE A 247 34.34 -15.92 3.00
N ARG A 248 33.35 -16.68 2.51
CA ARG A 248 33.52 -17.72 1.48
C ARG A 248 34.49 -18.83 1.90
N MET A 249 34.51 -19.14 3.20
CA MET A 249 35.25 -20.25 3.80
C MET A 249 34.49 -20.77 5.02
N SER A 250 34.85 -21.95 5.52
CA SER A 250 34.22 -22.49 6.75
C SER A 250 34.62 -21.67 7.98
N THR A 251 33.74 -21.63 8.98
CA THR A 251 34.06 -20.97 10.27
C THR A 251 35.20 -21.66 11.02
N GLY A 252 35.47 -22.94 10.71
CA GLY A 252 36.61 -23.68 11.23
C GLY A 252 37.93 -23.24 10.60
N GLU A 253 37.96 -23.02 9.27
CA GLU A 253 39.15 -22.49 8.58
C GLU A 253 39.43 -21.02 8.95
N LEU A 254 38.40 -20.25 9.31
CA LEU A 254 38.54 -18.86 9.74
C LEU A 254 39.16 -18.74 11.15
N ALA A 255 38.88 -19.69 12.03
CA ALA A 255 39.31 -19.70 13.43
C ALA A 255 40.83 -19.42 13.64
N PRO A 256 41.78 -20.07 12.94
CA PRO A 256 43.21 -19.79 13.11
C PRO A 256 43.63 -18.41 12.56
N LEU A 257 42.90 -17.85 11.60
CA LEU A 257 43.25 -16.58 10.95
C LEU A 257 42.91 -15.35 11.79
N VAL A 258 42.03 -15.51 12.77
CA VAL A 258 41.57 -14.44 13.67
C VAL A 258 42.17 -14.52 15.06
N GLN A 259 43.20 -15.35 15.26
CA GLN A 259 43.93 -15.44 16.52
C GLN A 259 44.84 -14.21 16.73
N PRO A 260 45.19 -13.86 17.99
CA PRO A 260 46.16 -12.80 18.25
C PRO A 260 47.45 -12.99 17.44
N GLY A 261 47.83 -11.98 16.65
CA GLY A 261 49.00 -12.01 15.78
C GLY A 261 48.77 -12.61 14.38
N ALA A 262 47.58 -13.13 14.08
CA ALA A 262 47.22 -13.60 12.74
C ALA A 262 46.69 -12.47 11.84
N ALA A 263 46.67 -12.71 10.53
CA ALA A 263 46.41 -11.69 9.52
C ALA A 263 45.00 -11.06 9.58
N LEU A 264 44.00 -11.79 10.11
CA LEU A 264 42.60 -11.33 10.21
C LEU A 264 42.18 -11.05 11.66
N TYR A 265 43.13 -10.87 12.57
CA TYR A 265 42.83 -10.52 13.96
C TYR A 265 41.97 -9.26 14.04
N GLY A 266 40.85 -9.34 14.76
CA GLY A 266 39.86 -8.27 14.89
C GLY A 266 38.56 -8.54 14.13
N MET A 267 38.58 -9.45 13.14
CA MET A 267 37.37 -9.85 12.40
C MET A 267 36.32 -10.51 13.28
N GLN A 268 36.72 -11.18 14.37
CA GLN A 268 35.81 -11.76 15.37
C GLN A 268 34.93 -10.72 16.09
N ASN A 269 35.27 -9.43 15.99
CA ASN A 269 34.47 -8.35 16.59
C ASN A 269 33.38 -7.84 15.64
N GLN A 270 33.34 -8.32 14.40
CA GLN A 270 32.28 -7.98 13.47
C GLN A 270 30.94 -8.53 13.98
N ARG A 271 29.89 -7.74 13.76
CA ARG A 271 28.54 -8.12 14.17
C ARG A 271 28.11 -9.37 13.41
N ASP A 272 27.52 -10.32 14.13
CA ASP A 272 26.97 -11.57 13.61
C ASP A 272 28.00 -12.56 13.03
N PHE A 273 29.30 -12.34 13.28
CA PHE A 273 30.35 -13.26 12.87
C PHE A 273 30.64 -14.29 13.96
N VAL A 274 30.73 -15.56 13.55
CA VAL A 274 31.15 -16.66 14.40
C VAL A 274 32.40 -17.29 13.82
N VAL A 275 33.47 -17.30 14.59
CA VAL A 275 34.82 -17.68 14.16
C VAL A 275 35.28 -19.02 14.76
N PHE A 276 34.34 -19.92 15.02
CA PHE A 276 34.62 -21.30 15.44
C PHE A 276 33.73 -22.27 14.68
N GLY A 277 34.20 -23.52 14.55
CA GLY A 277 33.68 -24.51 13.61
C GLY A 277 32.18 -24.83 13.75
N GLY A 278 31.61 -25.30 12.63
CA GLY A 278 30.19 -25.66 12.51
C GLY A 278 29.47 -24.96 11.36
N GLY A 279 30.11 -24.00 10.68
CA GLY A 279 29.62 -23.44 9.41
C GLY A 279 30.43 -23.93 8.23
N ILE A 280 29.78 -24.29 7.11
CA ILE A 280 30.43 -24.72 5.87
C ILE A 280 29.74 -24.07 4.64
N PRO A 281 30.49 -23.42 3.72
CA PRO A 281 29.93 -22.87 2.50
C PRO A 281 29.54 -23.97 1.50
N LEU A 282 28.46 -23.73 0.76
CA LEU A 282 27.94 -24.60 -0.29
C LEU A 282 28.22 -23.97 -1.65
N TRP A 283 28.89 -24.73 -2.51
CA TRP A 283 29.34 -24.27 -3.82
C TRP A 283 28.63 -25.02 -4.95
N ARG A 284 28.20 -24.30 -5.99
CA ARG A 284 27.73 -24.86 -7.25
C ARG A 284 28.72 -24.46 -8.34
N GLY A 285 29.65 -25.36 -8.65
CA GLY A 285 30.85 -25.00 -9.41
C GLY A 285 31.71 -24.00 -8.62
N GLU A 286 32.06 -22.88 -9.25
CA GLU A 286 32.81 -21.78 -8.61
C GLU A 286 31.91 -20.75 -7.92
N VAL A 287 30.59 -20.90 -8.03
CA VAL A 287 29.63 -19.93 -7.51
C VAL A 287 29.14 -20.37 -6.14
N LEU A 288 29.19 -19.46 -5.17
CA LEU A 288 28.64 -19.69 -3.84
C LEU A 288 27.12 -19.78 -3.96
N ALA A 289 26.55 -20.93 -3.59
CA ALA A 289 25.11 -21.14 -3.58
C ALA A 289 24.49 -20.86 -2.20
N GLY A 290 25.30 -20.94 -1.13
CA GLY A 290 24.83 -20.68 0.22
C GLY A 290 25.76 -21.26 1.27
N ALA A 291 25.22 -21.58 2.45
CA ALA A 291 25.98 -22.20 3.52
C ALA A 291 25.09 -22.98 4.47
N VAL A 292 25.66 -23.99 5.13
CA VAL A 292 25.07 -24.64 6.30
C VAL A 292 25.75 -24.17 7.58
N GLY A 293 25.00 -24.17 8.68
CA GLY A 293 25.50 -23.82 10.01
C GLY A 293 24.86 -24.69 11.07
N VAL A 294 25.68 -25.23 11.97
CA VAL A 294 25.26 -26.16 13.02
C VAL A 294 25.82 -25.70 14.36
N SER A 295 24.97 -25.77 15.38
CA SER A 295 25.38 -25.49 16.75
C SER A 295 24.57 -26.32 17.75
N GLY A 296 25.25 -26.91 18.73
CA GLY A 296 24.59 -27.59 19.86
C GLY A 296 25.50 -28.52 20.64
N GLY A 297 26.53 -29.08 19.98
CA GLY A 297 27.52 -29.95 20.60
C GLY A 297 28.89 -29.29 20.76
N THR A 298 29.94 -30.12 20.78
CA THR A 298 31.32 -29.63 20.66
C THR A 298 31.58 -29.13 19.24
N VAL A 299 32.66 -28.36 19.05
CA VAL A 299 33.03 -27.84 17.72
C VAL A 299 33.21 -28.98 16.71
N GLU A 300 33.80 -30.11 17.12
CA GLU A 300 34.00 -31.28 16.28
C GLU A 300 32.67 -31.94 15.88
N GLN A 301 31.71 -32.00 16.81
CA GLN A 301 30.37 -32.54 16.56
C GLN A 301 29.60 -31.63 15.59
N ASP A 302 29.64 -30.31 15.82
CA ASP A 302 29.01 -29.32 14.93
C ASP A 302 29.59 -29.41 13.50
N VAL A 303 30.92 -29.50 13.37
CA VAL A 303 31.61 -29.66 12.08
C VAL A 303 31.23 -30.98 11.40
N THR A 304 31.09 -32.06 12.17
CA THR A 304 30.70 -33.38 11.64
C THR A 304 29.29 -33.34 11.02
N VAL A 305 28.33 -32.72 11.71
CA VAL A 305 26.95 -32.61 11.22
C VAL A 305 26.87 -31.63 10.04
N ALA A 306 27.52 -30.48 10.12
CA ALA A 306 27.60 -29.54 8.99
C ALA A 306 28.25 -30.19 7.76
N GLY A 307 29.28 -31.00 7.97
CA GLY A 307 29.95 -31.77 6.92
C GLY A 307 29.03 -32.73 6.19
N ALA A 308 28.12 -33.42 6.91
CA ALA A 308 27.13 -34.29 6.29
C ALA A 308 26.18 -33.53 5.34
N GLY A 309 25.76 -32.32 5.72
CA GLY A 309 24.99 -31.43 4.85
C GLY A 309 25.79 -31.00 3.62
N ALA A 310 27.03 -30.54 3.79
CA ALA A 310 27.88 -30.11 2.69
C ALA A 310 28.20 -31.24 1.69
N GLU A 311 28.43 -32.47 2.16
CA GLU A 311 28.63 -33.63 1.31
C GLU A 311 27.36 -34.06 0.57
N ALA A 312 26.18 -33.94 1.20
CA ALA A 312 24.91 -34.14 0.51
C ALA A 312 24.70 -33.12 -0.62
N TRP A 313 25.07 -31.85 -0.40
CA TRP A 313 25.04 -30.83 -1.43
C TRP A 313 25.97 -31.15 -2.61
N LYS A 314 27.23 -31.53 -2.33
CA LYS A 314 28.19 -31.90 -3.39
C LYS A 314 27.70 -33.06 -4.26
N ARG A 315 26.99 -34.03 -3.67
CA ARG A 315 26.41 -35.16 -4.42
C ARG A 315 25.27 -34.75 -5.36
N ARG A 316 24.58 -33.63 -5.10
CA ARG A 316 23.52 -33.09 -5.98
C ARG A 316 24.06 -32.29 -7.16
N GLY A 317 25.27 -31.73 -7.02
CA GLY A 317 25.93 -30.93 -8.06
C GLY A 317 26.75 -31.74 -9.06
N ARG A 318 26.74 -33.08 -8.97
CA ARG A 318 27.33 -34.01 -9.95
C ARG A 318 26.23 -34.61 -10.81
#